data_AF-A0A7J0EFP2-F1
#
_entry.id   AF-A0A7J0EFP2-F1
#
_cell.length_a   1.000
_cell.length_b   1.000
_cell.length_c   1.000
_cell.angle_alpha   90.00
_cell.angle_beta   90.00
_cell.angle_gamma   90.00
#
_symmetry.space_group_name_H-M   'P 1'
#
loop_
_entity.id
_entity.type
_entity.pdbx_description
1 polymer ?
#
loop_
_entity_poly.entity_id
_entity_poly.type
_entity_poly.pdbx_seq_one_letter_code
_entity_poly.pdbx_strand_id
1 'polypeptide(L)'
;MLEDMTTLSDALRERLNDMKSQISLVKKAVSGSAHGIHVSYKVKVPEPKSFGGARSAKELENFMWDIEQYFKAAHISDGEKVMITTMYLSRYVKL
;
A
#
# COMPACT_ATOMS: atom_id res chain seq x y z
N MET A 1 27.16 -46.00 -19.53
CA MET A 1 26.92 -44.87 -20.48
C MET A 1 25.43 -44.54 -20.62
N LEU A 2 24.58 -45.47 -21.08
CA LEU A 2 23.13 -45.21 -21.18
C LEU A 2 22.46 -45.12 -19.79
N GLU A 3 22.84 -46.03 -18.88
CA GLU A 3 22.37 -46.04 -17.48
C GLU A 3 22.82 -44.80 -16.70
N ASP A 4 24.03 -44.30 -16.94
CA ASP A 4 24.52 -43.06 -16.31
C ASP A 4 23.74 -41.83 -16.81
N MET A 5 23.38 -41.81 -18.09
CA MET A 5 22.58 -40.73 -18.68
C MET A 5 21.15 -40.72 -18.12
N THR A 6 20.53 -41.88 -17.96
CA THR A 6 19.19 -41.98 -17.36
C THR A 6 19.23 -41.56 -15.89
N THR A 7 20.25 -42.00 -15.15
CA THR A 7 20.43 -41.62 -13.74
C THR A 7 20.62 -40.11 -13.58
N LEU A 8 21.41 -39.48 -14.46
CA LEU A 8 21.59 -38.03 -14.48
C LEU A 8 20.30 -37.29 -14.82
N SER A 9 19.52 -37.80 -15.78
CA SER A 9 18.23 -37.22 -16.16
C SER A 9 17.22 -37.25 -15.01
N ASP A 10 17.16 -38.37 -14.27
CA ASP A 10 16.25 -38.51 -13.14
C ASP A 10 16.64 -37.59 -11.99
N ALA A 11 17.94 -37.48 -11.68
CA ALA A 11 18.45 -36.55 -10.67
C ALA A 11 18.14 -35.08 -11.02
N LEU A 12 18.27 -34.69 -12.29
CA LEU A 12 17.91 -33.35 -12.75
C LEU A 12 16.41 -33.08 -12.61
N ARG A 13 15.58 -34.07 -12.92
CA ARG A 13 14.12 -33.96 -12.80
C ARG A 13 13.69 -33.80 -11.34
N GLU A 14 14.31 -34.54 -10.44
CA GLU A 14 14.08 -34.41 -8.99
C GLU A 14 14.46 -33.01 -8.50
N ARG A 15 15.65 -32.51 -8.90
CA ARG A 15 16.11 -31.17 -8.54
C ARG A 15 15.19 -30.07 -9.05
N LEU A 16 14.67 -30.19 -10.27
CA LEU A 16 13.71 -29.23 -10.83
C LEU A 16 12.39 -29.22 -10.04
N ASN A 17 11.91 -30.37 -9.61
CA ASN A 17 10.69 -30.46 -8.80
C ASN A 17 10.89 -29.84 -7.41
N ASP A 18 12.02 -30.09 -6.76
CA ASP A 18 12.39 -29.47 -5.49
C ASP A 18 12.46 -27.94 -5.61
N MET A 19 13.17 -27.43 -6.61
CA MET A 19 13.25 -25.98 -6.87
C MET A 19 11.87 -25.36 -7.12
N LYS A 20 11.00 -26.04 -7.88
CA LYS A 20 9.64 -25.57 -8.14
C LYS A 20 8.80 -25.50 -6.85
N SER A 21 8.98 -26.47 -5.95
CA SER A 21 8.34 -26.49 -4.63
C SER A 21 8.83 -25.32 -3.75
N GLN A 22 10.14 -25.10 -3.68
CA GLN A 22 10.74 -24.00 -2.90
C GLN A 22 10.30 -22.63 -3.42
N ILE A 23 10.28 -22.42 -4.74
CA ILE A 23 9.79 -21.17 -5.35
C ILE A 23 8.31 -20.95 -5.01
N SER A 24 7.48 -22.00 -5.04
CA SER A 24 6.06 -21.90 -4.66
C SER A 24 5.91 -21.49 -3.19
N LEU A 25 6.72 -22.07 -2.30
CA LEU A 25 6.71 -21.77 -0.87
C LEU A 25 7.18 -20.33 -0.58
N VAL A 26 8.27 -19.89 -1.21
CA VAL A 26 8.76 -18.50 -1.12
C VAL A 26 7.73 -17.53 -1.67
N LYS A 27 7.13 -17.81 -2.84
CA LYS A 27 6.08 -16.98 -3.42
C LYS A 27 4.88 -16.87 -2.48
N LYS A 28 4.46 -17.98 -1.85
CA LYS A 28 3.37 -17.99 -0.87
C LYS A 28 3.74 -17.23 0.40
N ALA A 29 4.98 -17.32 0.88
CA ALA A 29 5.45 -16.55 2.03
C ALA A 29 5.51 -15.04 1.72
N VAL A 30 5.99 -14.66 0.54
CA VAL A 30 6.03 -13.26 0.09
C VAL A 30 4.61 -12.71 -0.12
N SER A 31 3.73 -13.45 -0.78
CA SER A 31 2.32 -13.04 -0.98
C SER A 31 1.49 -13.12 0.31
N GLY A 32 1.80 -14.03 1.23
CA GLY A 32 1.17 -14.11 2.55
C GLY A 32 1.67 -13.01 3.50
N SER A 33 2.90 -12.53 3.32
CA SER A 33 3.47 -11.37 4.02
C SER A 33 2.92 -10.03 3.49
N ALA A 34 2.25 -10.03 2.34
CA ALA A 34 1.57 -8.82 1.82
C ALA A 34 0.37 -8.36 2.68
N HIS A 35 0.01 -9.10 3.74
CA HIS A 35 -1.08 -8.75 4.67
C HIS A 35 -0.63 -8.46 6.12
N GLY A 36 0.66 -8.30 6.37
CA GLY A 36 1.18 -7.90 7.68
C GLY A 36 2.61 -8.39 7.79
N ILE A 37 3.62 -7.56 7.95
CA ILE A 37 3.71 -6.43 8.85
C ILE A 37 4.51 -5.37 8.08
N HIS A 38 3.82 -4.35 7.55
CA HIS A 38 4.50 -3.06 7.39
C HIS A 38 4.76 -2.64 8.83
N VAL A 39 5.99 -2.82 9.32
CA VAL A 39 6.43 -2.21 10.57
C VAL A 39 6.51 -0.71 10.26
N SER A 40 5.34 -0.09 10.04
CA SER A 40 5.25 1.34 10.10
C SER A 40 5.65 1.63 11.53
N TYR A 41 6.81 2.26 11.69
CA TYR A 41 6.93 3.27 12.72
C TYR A 41 5.64 4.07 12.59
N LYS A 42 4.66 3.82 13.47
CA LYS A 42 3.35 4.49 13.45
C LYS A 42 3.59 5.92 13.93
N VAL A 43 4.37 6.65 13.16
CA VAL A 43 4.37 8.10 13.18
C VAL A 43 2.92 8.45 12.93
N LYS A 44 2.26 8.94 13.97
CA LYS A 44 0.90 9.43 13.84
C LYS A 44 0.97 10.54 12.79
N VAL A 45 0.31 10.32 11.66
CA VAL A 45 0.16 11.36 10.64
C VAL A 45 -0.66 12.48 11.30
N PRO A 46 -0.14 13.72 11.36
CA PRO A 46 -0.92 14.83 11.88
C PRO A 46 -2.18 15.03 11.05
N GLU A 47 -3.31 15.25 11.71
CA GLU A 47 -4.57 15.57 11.02
C GLU A 47 -4.48 16.96 10.39
N PRO A 48 -5.02 17.15 9.17
CA PRO A 48 -5.03 18.44 8.49
C PRO A 48 -6.02 19.39 9.16
N LYS A 49 -5.77 20.69 9.01
CA LYS A 49 -6.66 21.73 9.51
C LYS A 49 -7.96 21.76 8.70
N SER A 50 -9.11 21.84 9.36
CA SER A 50 -10.39 22.01 8.68
C SER A 50 -10.48 23.37 7.97
N PHE A 51 -11.05 23.38 6.77
CA PHE A 51 -11.34 24.60 6.03
C PHE A 51 -12.59 25.28 6.59
N GLY A 52 -12.43 26.53 7.04
CA GLY A 52 -13.50 27.33 7.66
C GLY A 52 -14.44 28.01 6.66
N GLY A 53 -14.28 27.78 5.35
CA GLY A 53 -15.10 28.44 4.33
C GLY A 53 -14.72 29.90 4.04
N ALA A 54 -13.51 30.32 4.43
CA ALA A 54 -13.04 31.67 4.16
C ALA A 54 -12.97 31.93 2.65
N ARG A 55 -13.43 33.10 2.20
CA ARG A 55 -13.33 33.54 0.80
C ARG A 55 -11.93 34.11 0.50
N SER A 56 -10.91 33.33 0.83
CA SER A 56 -9.50 33.67 0.65
C SER A 56 -8.83 32.59 -0.20
N ALA A 57 -8.29 32.98 -1.36
CA ALA A 57 -7.57 32.05 -2.23
C ALA A 57 -6.40 31.39 -1.50
N LYS A 58 -5.70 32.15 -0.66
CA LYS A 58 -4.58 31.66 0.15
C LYS A 58 -5.01 30.60 1.17
N GLU A 59 -6.15 30.79 1.82
CA GLU A 59 -6.64 29.78 2.79
C GLU A 59 -7.11 28.51 2.09
N LEU A 60 -7.74 28.64 0.91
CA LEU A 60 -8.12 27.50 0.10
C LEU A 60 -6.88 26.73 -0.38
N GLU A 61 -5.87 27.42 -0.89
CA GLU A 61 -4.61 26.83 -1.35
C GLU A 61 -3.89 26.08 -0.21
N ASN A 62 -3.78 26.71 0.96
CA ASN A 62 -3.19 26.06 2.14
C ASN A 62 -3.94 24.79 2.53
N PHE A 63 -5.27 24.81 2.54
CA PHE A 63 -6.08 23.63 2.84
C PHE A 63 -5.85 22.50 1.83
N MET A 64 -5.86 22.82 0.52
CA MET A 64 -5.61 21.85 -0.54
C MET A 64 -4.21 21.24 -0.43
N TRP A 65 -3.21 22.06 -0.09
CA TRP A 65 -1.86 21.57 0.12
C TRP A 65 -1.79 20.64 1.34
N ASP A 66 -2.36 21.03 2.49
CA ASP A 66 -2.36 20.25 3.72
C ASP A 66 -3.06 18.87 3.54
N ILE A 67 -4.23 18.85 2.90
CA ILE A 67 -5.01 17.61 2.69
C ILE A 67 -4.31 16.67 1.70
N GLU A 68 -3.61 17.20 0.68
CA GLU A 68 -2.82 16.38 -0.23
C GLU A 68 -1.61 15.75 0.46
N GLN A 69 -0.91 16.48 1.33
CA GLN A 69 0.20 15.91 2.11
C GLN A 69 -0.31 14.85 3.09
N TYR A 70 -1.47 15.09 3.72
CA TYR A 70 -2.13 14.10 4.57
C TYR A 70 -2.41 12.80 3.80
N PHE A 71 -2.98 12.86 2.58
CA PHE A 71 -3.23 11.66 1.78
C PHE A 71 -1.97 10.87 1.44
N LYS A 72 -0.87 11.57 1.12
CA LYS A 72 0.42 10.94 0.85
C LYS A 72 0.98 10.25 2.09
N ALA A 73 0.93 10.92 3.24
CA ALA A 73 1.46 10.39 4.49
C ALA A 73 0.61 9.26 5.09
N ALA A 74 -0.72 9.34 4.95
CA ALA A 74 -1.66 8.35 5.45
C ALA A 74 -1.99 7.23 4.44
N HIS A 75 -1.36 7.23 3.26
CA HIS A 75 -1.58 6.25 2.18
C HIS A 75 -3.07 6.07 1.82
N ILE A 76 -3.81 7.18 1.72
CA ILE A 76 -5.24 7.19 1.39
C ILE A 76 -5.45 6.87 -0.09
N SER A 77 -6.39 5.97 -0.38
CA SER A 77 -6.73 5.58 -1.75
C SER A 77 -7.56 6.66 -2.47
N ASP A 78 -7.43 6.76 -3.80
CA ASP A 78 -8.14 7.79 -4.58
C ASP A 78 -9.67 7.73 -4.42
N GLY A 79 -10.24 6.53 -4.23
CA GLY A 79 -11.67 6.34 -4.00
C GLY A 79 -12.19 6.94 -2.70
N GLU A 80 -11.31 7.17 -1.71
CA GLU A 80 -11.67 7.67 -0.38
C GLU A 80 -11.36 9.16 -0.22
N LYS A 81 -10.52 9.75 -1.09
CA LYS A 81 -10.06 11.14 -0.99
C LYS A 81 -11.21 12.13 -0.89
N VAL A 82 -12.21 12.02 -1.77
CA VAL A 82 -13.36 12.94 -1.77
C VAL A 82 -14.14 12.85 -0.46
N MET A 83 -14.44 11.63 0.01
CA MET A 83 -15.13 11.41 1.27
C MET A 83 -14.37 12.03 2.43
N ILE A 84 -13.06 11.80 2.52
CA ILE A 84 -12.23 12.33 3.61
C ILE A 84 -12.13 13.85 3.52
N THR A 85 -11.92 14.45 2.34
CA THR A 85 -11.90 15.91 2.17
C THR A 85 -13.17 16.54 2.71
N THR A 86 -14.35 15.96 2.46
CA THR A 86 -15.62 16.49 2.99
C THR A 86 -15.71 16.50 4.51
N MET A 87 -14.99 15.63 5.23
CA MET A 87 -14.92 15.65 6.70
C MET A 87 -14.15 16.85 7.23
N TYR A 88 -13.22 17.40 6.44
CA TYR A 88 -12.41 18.57 6.79
C TYR A 88 -12.92 19.87 6.18
N LEU A 89 -13.99 19.83 5.39
CA LEU A 89 -14.76 21.02 5.07
C LEU A 89 -15.69 21.28 6.25
N SER A 90 -15.67 22.47 6.82
CA SER A 90 -16.65 22.83 7.85
C SER A 90 -18.05 22.57 7.28
N ARG A 91 -18.87 21.76 7.99
CA ARG A 91 -20.28 21.57 7.63
C ARG A 91 -20.86 22.94 7.38
N TYR A 92 -21.46 23.11 6.20
CA TYR A 92 -22.22 24.29 5.85
C TYR A 92 -22.99 24.80 7.05
N VAL A 93 -22.54 25.94 7.55
CA VAL A 93 -23.27 26.77 8.50
C VAL A 93 -24.50 27.26 7.72
N LYS A 94 -25.68 26.76 8.12
CA LYS A 94 -27.04 27.23 7.79
C LYS A 94 -27.45 27.19 6.30
N LEU A 95 -28.30 26.22 5.97
CA LEU A 95 -29.47 26.44 5.10
C LEU A 95 -30.68 26.65 6.01
#